data_AF-Q7XIB3-F1
#
_entry.id   AF-Q7XIB3-F1
#
_cell.length_a   1.000
_cell.length_b   1.000
_cell.length_c   1.000
_cell.angle_alpha   90.00
_cell.angle_beta   90.00
_cell.angle_gamma   90.00
#
_symmetry.space_group_name_H-M   'P 1'
#
loop_
_entity.id
_entity.type
_entity.pdbx_description
1 polymer ?
#
loop_
_entity_poly.entity_id
_entity_poly.type
_entity_poly.pdbx_seq_one_letter_code
_entity_poly.pdbx_strand_id
1 'polypeptide(L)'
;MWFVGRGYSDAARASDRGSKPDKEIITRVSGPEIGYITTPIVLVQCALVLLSQRGNLPKGGVYTPGAVFGPTDIQQRLQENGLSFDLVSTRTL
;
A
#
# COMPACT_ATOMS: atom_id res chain seq x y z
N MET A 1 4.71 12.00 2.09
CA MET A 1 4.85 11.59 0.68
C MET A 1 3.47 11.48 0.04
N TRP A 2 3.35 11.88 -1.22
CA TRP A 2 2.10 11.80 -1.99
C TRP A 2 2.17 10.61 -2.96
N PHE A 3 1.08 9.85 -3.05
CA PHE A 3 0.94 8.74 -3.99
C PHE A 3 -0.26 8.98 -4.87
N VAL A 4 -0.08 8.78 -6.18
CA VAL A 4 -1.13 8.99 -7.19
C VAL A 4 -1.39 7.65 -7.87
N GLY A 5 -2.58 7.11 -7.66
CA GLY A 5 -3.06 5.91 -8.33
C GLY A 5 -4.04 6.28 -9.44
N ARG A 6 -3.85 5.69 -10.63
CA ARG A 6 -4.81 5.78 -11.74
C ARG A 6 -5.29 4.39 -12.11
N GLY A 7 -6.59 4.25 -12.29
CA GLY A 7 -7.23 2.97 -12.57
C GLY A 7 -8.60 3.15 -13.20
N TYR A 8 -9.38 2.07 -13.20
CA TYR A 8 -10.72 2.04 -13.75
C TYR A 8 -11.76 2.13 -12.63
N SER A 9 -12.86 2.83 -12.90
CA SER A 9 -13.97 2.97 -11.96
C SER A 9 -14.72 1.66 -11.73
N ASP A 10 -14.70 0.75 -12.71
CA ASP A 10 -15.31 -0.57 -12.62
C ASP A 10 -14.58 -1.63 -13.48
N ALA A 11 -14.94 -2.90 -13.26
CA ALA A 11 -14.33 -4.03 -13.94
C ALA A 11 -14.71 -4.15 -15.43
N ALA A 12 -15.88 -3.64 -15.83
CA ALA A 12 -16.30 -3.67 -17.23
C ALA A 12 -15.41 -2.74 -18.06
N ARG A 13 -15.14 -1.53 -17.55
CA ARG A 13 -14.17 -0.61 -18.16
C ARG A 13 -12.77 -1.20 -18.18
N ALA A 14 -12.33 -1.83 -17.09
CA ALA A 14 -11.00 -2.46 -17.05
C ALA A 14 -10.83 -3.60 -18.06
N SER A 15 -11.94 -4.25 -18.46
CA SER A 15 -11.92 -5.38 -19.39
C SER A 15 -12.03 -4.97 -20.86
N ASP A 16 -12.46 -3.74 -21.13
CA ASP A 16 -12.58 -3.20 -22.48
C ASP A 16 -11.19 -2.89 -23.08
N ARG A 17 -10.87 -3.54 -24.20
CA ARG A 17 -9.56 -3.39 -24.85
C ARG A 17 -9.43 -2.00 -25.45
N GLY A 18 -8.62 -1.16 -24.82
CA GLY A 18 -8.31 0.19 -25.28
C GLY A 18 -9.01 1.29 -24.49
N SER A 19 -9.82 0.93 -23.49
CA SER A 19 -10.30 1.89 -22.51
C SER A 19 -9.12 2.52 -21.76
N LYS A 20 -9.22 3.82 -21.48
CA LYS A 20 -8.24 4.52 -20.64
C LYS A 20 -8.71 4.48 -19.18
N PRO A 21 -7.79 4.49 -18.21
CA PRO A 21 -8.12 4.72 -16.81
C PRO A 21 -8.98 5.97 -16.65
N ASP A 22 -10.14 5.82 -16.02
CA ASP A 22 -11.14 6.88 -15.79
C ASP A 22 -11.27 7.23 -14.30
N LYS A 23 -10.38 6.73 -13.45
CA LYS A 23 -10.37 6.99 -12.01
C LYS A 23 -8.97 7.40 -11.56
N GLU A 24 -8.90 8.42 -10.71
CA GLU A 24 -7.69 8.81 -10.00
C GLU A 24 -7.95 8.88 -8.49
N ILE A 25 -7.00 8.35 -7.72
CA ILE A 25 -6.98 8.40 -6.26
C ILE A 25 -5.64 8.99 -5.83
N ILE A 26 -5.68 10.02 -4.99
CA ILE A 26 -4.48 10.61 -4.40
C ILE A 26 -4.50 10.31 -2.90
N THR A 27 -3.44 9.70 -2.41
CA THR A 27 -3.23 9.46 -0.99
C THR A 27 -1.97 10.16 -0.51
N ARG A 28 -1.92 10.41 0.80
CA ARG A 28 -0.77 10.96 1.49
C ARG A 28 -0.36 10.01 2.60
N VAL A 29 0.93 9.70 2.64
CA VAL A 29 1.54 8.99 3.76
C VAL A 29 2.42 9.96 4.52
N SER A 30 2.21 10.09 5.82
CA SER A 30 3.05 10.87 6.72
C SER A 30 3.56 10.01 7.85
N GLY A 31 4.66 10.43 8.45
CA GLY A 31 5.23 9.80 9.63
C GLY A 31 6.24 10.74 10.26
N PRO A 32 7.04 10.24 11.21
CA PRO A 32 8.23 10.94 11.71
C PRO A 32 9.23 11.23 10.58
N GLU A 33 10.44 11.68 10.94
CA GLU A 33 11.49 11.92 9.95
C GLU A 33 11.64 10.71 8.99
N ILE A 34 11.59 10.99 7.68
CA ILE A 34 11.35 9.99 6.63
C ILE A 34 12.53 9.04 6.49
N GLY A 35 13.75 9.54 6.53
CA GLY A 35 14.96 8.77 6.24
C GLY A 35 15.34 7.80 7.35
N TYR A 36 15.30 8.25 8.60
CA TYR A 36 15.91 7.60 9.74
C TYR A 36 14.94 7.10 10.79
N ILE A 37 13.74 7.67 10.91
CA ILE A 37 12.77 7.21 11.91
C ILE A 37 11.70 6.35 11.23
N THR A 38 11.08 6.87 10.17
CA THR A 38 10.02 6.16 9.46
C THR A 38 10.53 4.87 8.81
N THR A 39 11.68 4.91 8.13
CA THR A 39 12.23 3.74 7.43
C THR A 39 12.48 2.53 8.35
N PRO A 40 13.18 2.64 9.49
CA PRO A 40 13.35 1.49 10.38
C PRO A 40 12.03 1.01 11.01
N ILE A 41 11.09 1.90 11.33
CA ILE A 41 9.75 1.49 11.78
C ILE A 41 9.11 0.56 10.74
N VAL A 42 9.12 0.96 9.46
CA VAL A 42 8.55 0.17 8.37
C VAL A 42 9.24 -1.19 8.25
N LEU A 43 10.58 -1.22 8.26
CA LEU A 43 11.34 -2.47 8.15
C LEU A 43 11.06 -3.43 9.31
N VAL A 44 11.00 -2.92 10.54
CA VAL A 44 10.69 -3.73 11.73
C VAL A 44 9.27 -4.28 11.65
N GLN A 45 8.28 -3.48 11.27
CA GLN A 45 6.90 -3.96 11.14
C GLN A 45 6.77 -5.01 10.03
N CYS A 46 7.46 -4.85 8.89
CA CYS A 46 7.54 -5.88 7.86
C CYS A 46 8.13 -7.19 8.40
N ALA A 47 9.24 -7.13 9.16
CA ALA A 47 9.87 -8.31 9.75
C ALA A 47 8.94 -9.03 10.75
N LEU A 48 8.21 -8.28 11.58
CA LEU A 48 7.25 -8.84 12.53
C LEU A 48 6.08 -9.55 11.83
N VAL A 49 5.58 -9.00 10.72
CA VAL A 49 4.55 -9.66 9.89
C VAL A 49 5.11 -10.94 9.27
N LEU A 50 6.31 -10.89 8.68
CA LEU A 50 6.95 -12.08 8.09
C LEU A 50 7.12 -13.21 9.10
N LEU A 51 7.47 -12.89 10.35
CA LEU A 51 7.68 -13.86 11.42
C LEU A 51 6.35 -14.43 11.96
N SER A 52 5.40 -13.56 12.28
CA SER A 52 4.14 -13.94 12.94
C SER A 52 3.11 -14.55 12.00
N GLN A 53 3.12 -14.18 10.72
CA GLN A 53 2.11 -14.58 9.73
C GLN A 53 2.69 -15.47 8.62
N ARG A 54 3.86 -16.08 8.82
CA ARG A 54 4.58 -16.90 7.82
C ARG A 54 3.70 -17.93 7.10
N GLY A 55 2.73 -18.52 7.79
CA GLY A 55 1.80 -19.50 7.23
C GLY A 55 0.82 -18.92 6.20
N ASN A 56 0.54 -17.62 6.26
CA ASN A 56 -0.41 -16.92 5.39
C ASN A 56 0.26 -16.27 4.17
N LEU A 57 1.60 -16.33 4.09
CA LEU A 57 2.39 -15.65 3.07
C LEU A 57 2.84 -16.61 1.95
N PRO A 58 3.06 -16.10 0.71
CA PRO A 58 3.55 -16.89 -0.41
C PRO A 58 4.85 -17.64 -0.09
N LYS A 59 4.94 -18.92 -0.49
CA LYS A 59 6.08 -19.80 -0.18
C LYS A 59 7.24 -19.57 -1.17
N GLY A 60 8.35 -19.02 -0.68
CA GLY A 60 9.59 -18.80 -1.45
C GLY A 60 9.45 -17.75 -2.55
N GLY A 61 10.56 -17.29 -3.13
CA GLY A 61 10.58 -16.31 -4.23
C GLY A 61 10.85 -14.87 -3.80
N VAL A 62 10.76 -13.95 -4.77
CA VAL A 62 10.99 -12.50 -4.58
C VAL A 62 9.72 -11.76 -4.98
N TYR A 63 9.17 -10.96 -4.07
CA TYR A 63 7.90 -10.28 -4.25
C TYR A 63 8.02 -8.80 -3.95
N THR A 64 7.14 -8.01 -4.56
CA THR A 64 6.96 -6.61 -4.19
C THR A 64 6.25 -6.52 -2.83
N PRO A 65 6.49 -5.45 -2.05
CA PRO A 65 5.83 -5.25 -0.78
C PRO A 65 4.30 -5.30 -0.87
N GLY A 66 3.71 -4.73 -1.94
CA GLY A 66 2.26 -4.74 -2.14
C GLY A 66 1.67 -6.15 -2.29
N ALA A 67 2.39 -7.07 -2.93
CA ALA A 67 1.95 -8.46 -3.06
C ALA A 67 2.06 -9.25 -1.75
N VAL A 68 3.09 -8.98 -0.94
CA VAL A 68 3.33 -9.70 0.33
C VAL A 68 2.47 -9.16 1.46
N PHE A 69 2.43 -7.84 1.63
CA PHE A 69 1.83 -7.19 2.80
C PHE A 69 0.45 -6.59 2.54
N GLY A 70 0.02 -6.48 1.28
CA GLY A 70 -1.34 -6.06 0.93
C GLY A 70 -2.46 -6.82 1.66
N PRO A 71 -2.39 -8.15 1.83
CA PRO A 71 -3.39 -8.91 2.55
C PRO A 71 -3.16 -8.99 4.08
N THR A 72 -2.18 -8.27 4.63
CA THR A 72 -1.83 -8.34 6.06
C THR A 72 -2.30 -7.11 6.83
N ASP A 73 -2.12 -7.13 8.16
CA ASP A 73 -2.40 -6.01 9.07
C ASP A 73 -1.29 -4.92 9.07
N ILE A 74 -0.41 -4.89 8.06
CA ILE A 74 0.76 -3.99 8.06
C ILE A 74 0.37 -2.51 8.17
N GLN A 75 -0.72 -2.09 7.52
CA GLN A 75 -1.14 -0.70 7.54
C GLN A 75 -1.53 -0.25 8.95
N GLN A 76 -2.30 -1.08 9.67
CA GLN A 76 -2.68 -0.81 11.05
C GLN A 76 -1.45 -0.73 11.95
N ARG A 77 -0.52 -1.68 11.84
CA ARG A 77 0.73 -1.69 12.61
C ARG A 77 1.53 -0.41 12.40
N LEU A 78 1.65 0.04 11.16
CA LEU A 78 2.34 1.29 10.83
C LEU A 78 1.62 2.50 11.45
N GLN A 79 0.28 2.50 11.46
CA GLN A 79 -0.50 3.55 12.10
C GLN A 79 -0.29 3.62 13.62
N GLU A 80 -0.30 2.47 14.28
CA GLU A 80 -0.01 2.35 15.72
C GLU A 80 1.43 2.80 16.08
N ASN A 81 2.33 2.81 15.09
CA ASN A 81 3.72 3.25 15.24
C ASN A 81 3.99 4.64 14.63
N GLY A 82 2.94 5.46 14.48
CA GLY A 82 3.08 6.89 14.18
C GLY A 82 3.10 7.27 12.70
N LEU A 83 2.76 6.34 11.80
CA LEU A 83 2.46 6.68 10.41
C LEU A 83 0.97 7.04 10.23
N SER A 84 0.65 7.86 9.25
CA SER A 84 -0.73 8.17 8.87
C SER A 84 -0.91 7.95 7.38
N PHE A 85 -2.10 7.48 7.00
CA PHE A 85 -2.49 7.21 5.63
C PHE A 85 -3.79 7.96 5.37
N ASP A 86 -3.70 9.04 4.60
CA ASP A 86 -4.84 9.90 4.30
C ASP A 86 -5.29 9.70 2.85
N LEU A 87 -6.60 9.55 2.66
CA LEU A 87 -7.22 9.72 1.35
C LEU A 87 -7.38 11.22 1.11
N VAL A 88 -6.66 11.76 0.13
CA VAL A 88 -6.71 13.21 -0.14
C VAL A 88 -7.74 13.54 -1.20
N SER A 89 -7.83 12.74 -2.27
CA SER A 89 -8.87 12.93 -3.27
C SER A 89 -9.20 11.64 -4.01
N THR A 90 -10.42 11.60 -4.53
CA THR A 90 -10.89 10.59 -5.46
C THR A 90 -11.70 11.30 -6.53
N ARG A 91 -11.34 11.13 -7.80
CA ARG A 91 -12.07 11.74 -8.92
C ARG A 91 -12.21 10.77 -10.08
N THR A 92 -13.30 10.94 -10.82
CA THR A 92 -13.48 10.35 -12.15
C THR A 92 -12.85 11.30 -13.16
N LEU A 93 -12.08 10.75 -14.10
CA LEU A 93 -11.33 11.49 -15.14
C LEU A 93 -12.16 11.70 -16.41
#